data_AF-A0A7W1PSL0-F1
#
_entry.id   AF-A0A7W1PSL0-F1
#
_cell.length_a   1.000
_cell.length_b   1.000
_cell.length_c   1.000
_cell.angle_alpha   90.00
_cell.angle_beta   90.00
_cell.angle_gamma   90.00
#
_symmetry.space_group_name_H-M   'P 1'
#
loop_
_entity.id
_entity.type
_entity.pdbx_description
1 polymer ?
#
loop_
_entity_poly.entity_id
_entity_poly.type
_entity_poly.pdbx_seq_one_letter_code
_entity_poly.pdbx_strand_id
1 'polypeptide(L)'
;MEASKTHTDNYKFNHVMKYGLLAMFGYVIIFAIMRLLNLHLIVELRAVNYIIYFIVAFIAIKSFKEQSNNEMSYLEGYLTGLFVAKVSFVLFALLMYIYLKFLDREFLFYVIEYA
;
A
#
# COMPACT_ATOMS: atom_id res chain seq x y z
N MET A 1 -33.27 6.24 5.79
CA MET A 1 -32.49 5.90 4.57
C MET A 1 -31.06 6.43 4.61
N GLU A 2 -30.82 7.59 5.22
CA GLU A 2 -29.49 8.23 5.35
C GLU A 2 -28.50 7.49 6.27
N ALA A 3 -28.97 7.00 7.43
CA ALA A 3 -28.15 6.27 8.40
C ALA A 3 -27.61 4.91 7.91
N SER A 4 -28.24 4.29 6.91
CA SER A 4 -27.80 3.01 6.35
C SER A 4 -26.66 3.18 5.34
N LYS A 5 -26.61 4.31 4.61
CA LYS A 5 -25.52 4.60 3.66
C LYS A 5 -24.20 4.93 4.38
N THR A 6 -24.28 5.72 5.46
CA THR A 6 -23.11 6.13 6.26
C THR A 6 -22.36 4.94 6.86
N HIS A 7 -23.09 3.92 7.32
CA HIS A 7 -22.47 2.71 7.87
C HIS A 7 -21.71 1.90 6.80
N THR A 8 -22.23 1.90 5.57
CA THR A 8 -21.64 1.21 4.43
C THR A 8 -20.37 1.93 3.94
N ASP A 9 -20.38 3.26 3.88
CA ASP A 9 -19.22 4.04 3.44
C ASP A 9 -18.06 3.96 4.43
N ASN A 10 -18.37 3.98 5.74
CA ASN A 10 -17.36 3.86 6.79
C ASN A 10 -16.66 2.50 6.79
N TYR A 11 -17.37 1.40 6.54
CA TYR A 11 -16.70 0.09 6.46
C TYR A 11 -15.77 0.02 5.25
N LYS A 12 -16.21 0.51 4.07
CA LYS A 12 -15.40 0.51 2.84
C LYS A 12 -14.10 1.28 3.08
N PHE A 13 -14.20 2.45 3.70
CA PHE A 13 -13.04 3.28 4.06
C PHE A 13 -12.11 2.57 5.06
N ASN A 14 -12.64 2.05 6.16
CA ASN A 14 -11.84 1.37 7.19
C ASN A 14 -11.14 0.12 6.64
N HIS A 15 -11.81 -0.62 5.75
CA HIS A 15 -11.26 -1.79 5.08
C HIS A 15 -10.07 -1.41 4.20
N VAL A 16 -10.26 -0.43 3.31
CA VAL A 16 -9.18 0.10 2.46
C VAL A 16 -8.01 0.60 3.32
N MET A 17 -8.28 1.34 4.39
CA MET A 17 -7.25 1.89 5.26
C MET A 17 -6.44 0.79 5.96
N LYS A 18 -7.11 -0.23 6.50
CA LYS A 18 -6.47 -1.38 7.16
C LYS A 18 -5.49 -2.09 6.23
N TYR A 19 -5.94 -2.44 5.03
CA TYR A 19 -5.09 -3.17 4.08
C TYR A 19 -4.04 -2.27 3.41
N GLY A 20 -4.35 -0.98 3.21
CA GLY A 20 -3.37 0.01 2.75
C GLY A 20 -2.21 0.18 3.73
N LEU A 21 -2.51 0.29 5.03
CA LEU A 21 -1.50 0.33 6.09
C LEU A 21 -0.70 -0.97 6.17
N LEU A 22 -1.36 -2.13 6.07
CA LEU A 22 -0.67 -3.43 6.08
C LEU A 22 0.36 -3.53 4.94
N ALA A 23 -0.02 -3.12 3.72
CA ALA A 23 0.90 -3.10 2.59
C ALA A 23 2.03 -2.10 2.79
N MET A 24 1.73 -0.88 3.27
CA MET A 24 2.73 0.14 3.58
C MET A 24 3.76 -0.35 4.60
N PHE A 25 3.33 -1.00 5.69
CA PHE A 25 4.25 -1.62 6.65
C PHE A 25 5.13 -2.68 6.00
N GLY A 26 4.58 -3.50 5.09
CA GLY A 26 5.36 -4.45 4.30
C GLY A 26 6.46 -3.78 3.48
N TYR A 27 6.14 -2.67 2.81
CA TYR A 27 7.11 -1.89 2.02
C TYR A 27 8.22 -1.32 2.91
N VAL A 28 7.88 -0.83 4.10
CA VAL A 28 8.85 -0.28 5.06
C VAL A 28 9.79 -1.37 5.56
N ILE A 29 9.25 -2.53 5.92
CA ILE A 29 10.05 -3.67 6.41
C ILE A 29 11.02 -4.12 5.33
N ILE A 30 10.55 -4.33 4.10
CA ILE A 30 11.44 -4.78 3.02
C ILE A 30 12.48 -3.70 2.68
N PHE A 31 12.10 -2.42 2.67
CA PHE A 31 13.04 -1.32 2.47
C PHE A 31 14.13 -1.31 3.56
N ALA A 32 13.75 -1.47 4.83
CA ALA A 32 14.70 -1.53 5.93
C ALA A 32 15.67 -2.71 5.79
N ILE A 33 15.18 -3.89 5.40
CA ILE A 33 16.02 -5.06 5.12
C ILE A 33 16.99 -4.78 3.96
N MET A 34 16.49 -4.23 2.84
CA MET A 34 17.34 -3.88 1.70
C MET A 34 18.41 -2.84 2.07
N ARG A 35 18.07 -1.90 2.97
CA ARG A 35 19.03 -0.91 3.45
C ARG A 35 20.11 -1.55 4.32
N LEU A 36 19.75 -2.43 5.25
CA LEU A 36 20.70 -3.15 6.12
C LEU A 36 21.69 -4.00 5.32
N LEU A 37 21.25 -4.56 4.20
CA LEU A 37 22.08 -5.39 3.33
C LEU A 37 22.79 -4.59 2.22
N ASN A 38 22.60 -3.27 2.15
CA ASN A 38 23.07 -2.38 1.07
C ASN A 38 22.51 -2.68 -0.34
N LEU A 39 21.39 -3.41 -0.45
CA LEU A 39 20.71 -3.70 -1.73
C LEU A 39 19.75 -2.59 -2.18
N HIS A 40 19.50 -1.57 -1.35
CA HIS A 40 18.56 -0.48 -1.63
C HIS A 40 18.91 0.38 -2.87
N LEU A 41 20.14 0.28 -3.39
CA LEU A 41 20.56 0.93 -4.64
C LEU A 41 20.05 0.19 -5.89
N ILE A 42 19.72 -1.10 -5.79
CA ILE A 42 19.24 -1.89 -6.93
C ILE A 42 17.78 -1.54 -7.18
N VAL A 43 17.53 -0.77 -8.23
CA VAL A 43 16.21 -0.26 -8.62
C VAL A 43 15.21 -1.39 -8.85
N GLU A 44 15.65 -2.50 -9.44
CA GLU A 44 14.84 -3.66 -9.78
C GLU A 44 14.25 -4.34 -8.54
N LEU A 45 14.92 -4.25 -7.39
CA LEU A 45 14.41 -4.82 -6.14
C LEU A 45 13.20 -4.05 -5.60
N ARG A 46 12.93 -2.84 -6.09
CA ARG A 46 11.67 -2.14 -5.81
C ARG A 46 10.46 -2.92 -6.34
N ALA A 47 10.64 -3.83 -7.30
CA ALA A 47 9.57 -4.69 -7.80
C ALA A 47 8.99 -5.60 -6.71
N VAL A 48 9.74 -5.87 -5.64
CA VAL A 48 9.23 -6.63 -4.49
C VAL A 48 8.04 -5.92 -3.83
N ASN A 49 7.96 -4.58 -3.89
CA ASN A 49 6.80 -3.84 -3.39
C ASN A 49 5.51 -4.18 -4.17
N TYR A 50 5.60 -4.47 -5.47
CA TYR A 50 4.45 -4.91 -6.26
C TYR A 50 3.98 -6.31 -5.85
N ILE A 51 4.90 -7.21 -5.46
CA ILE A 51 4.55 -8.53 -4.94
C ILE A 51 3.81 -8.39 -3.61
N ILE A 52 4.33 -7.57 -2.69
CA ILE A 52 3.69 -7.28 -1.40
C ILE A 52 2.30 -6.67 -1.64
N TYR A 53 2.20 -5.67 -2.52
CA TYR A 53 0.92 -5.07 -2.92
C TYR A 53 -0.05 -6.14 -3.41
N PHE A 54 0.37 -6.99 -4.35
CA PHE A 54 -0.50 -7.98 -4.97
C PHE A 54 -1.08 -8.96 -3.94
N ILE A 55 -0.24 -9.45 -3.03
CA ILE A 55 -0.67 -10.34 -1.94
C ILE A 55 -1.68 -9.64 -1.03
N VAL A 56 -1.38 -8.42 -0.59
CA VAL A 56 -2.26 -7.68 0.33
C VAL A 56 -3.57 -7.27 -0.35
N ALA A 57 -3.52 -6.82 -1.60
CA ALA A 57 -4.71 -6.48 -2.38
C ALA A 57 -5.59 -7.71 -2.62
N PHE A 58 -5.01 -8.87 -2.92
CA PHE A 58 -5.76 -10.11 -3.04
C PHE A 58 -6.49 -10.46 -1.75
N ILE A 59 -5.81 -10.36 -0.60
CA ILE A 59 -6.42 -10.60 0.72
C ILE A 59 -7.52 -9.56 1.01
N ALA A 60 -7.30 -8.29 0.65
CA ALA A 60 -8.26 -7.22 0.84
C ALA A 60 -9.55 -7.47 0.04
N ILE A 61 -9.42 -7.83 -1.24
CA ILE A 61 -10.56 -8.14 -2.12
C ILE A 61 -11.30 -9.39 -1.63
N LYS A 62 -10.57 -10.45 -1.26
CA LYS A 62 -11.17 -11.67 -0.72
C LYS A 62 -11.97 -11.39 0.55
N SER A 63 -11.37 -10.66 1.49
CA SER A 63 -12.04 -10.33 2.76
C SER A 63 -13.24 -9.40 2.56
N PHE A 64 -13.17 -8.48 1.59
CA PHE A 64 -14.30 -7.63 1.23
C PHE A 64 -15.48 -8.45 0.71
N LYS A 65 -15.20 -9.40 -0.20
CA LYS A 65 -16.21 -10.31 -0.75
C LYS A 65 -16.87 -11.17 0.33
N GLU A 66 -16.09 -11.70 1.26
CA GLU A 66 -16.61 -12.51 2.38
C GLU A 66 -17.54 -11.69 3.28
N GLN A 67 -17.20 -10.42 3.55
CA GLN A 67 -18.01 -9.52 4.37
C GLN A 67 -19.28 -9.03 3.65
N SER A 68 -19.29 -9.00 2.32
CA SER A 68 -20.45 -8.61 1.51
C SER A 68 -21.37 -9.78 1.18
N ASN A 69 -21.40 -10.86 1.98
CA ASN A 69 -22.16 -12.09 1.71
C ASN A 69 -21.90 -12.68 0.31
N ASN A 70 -20.69 -12.53 -0.22
CA ASN A 70 -20.30 -12.89 -1.60
C ASN A 70 -20.95 -12.08 -2.73
N GLU A 71 -21.73 -11.04 -2.42
CA GLU A 71 -22.38 -10.15 -3.39
C GLU A 71 -21.48 -8.97 -3.81
N MET A 72 -20.23 -9.23 -4.17
CA MET A 72 -19.29 -8.19 -4.62
C MET A 72 -19.31 -8.09 -6.15
N SER A 73 -19.56 -6.88 -6.68
CA SER A 73 -19.41 -6.63 -8.11
C SER A 73 -17.93 -6.56 -8.54
N TYR A 74 -17.65 -6.86 -9.81
CA TYR A 74 -16.28 -6.77 -10.35
C TYR A 74 -15.65 -5.39 -10.13
N LEU A 75 -16.45 -4.33 -10.35
CA LEU A 75 -15.98 -2.95 -10.21
C LEU A 75 -15.67 -2.59 -8.75
N GLU A 76 -16.43 -3.11 -7.78
CA GLU A 76 -16.11 -2.92 -6.36
C GLU A 76 -14.81 -3.62 -5.95
N GLY A 77 -14.57 -4.84 -6.46
CA GLY A 77 -13.30 -5.54 -6.24
C GLY A 77 -12.12 -4.76 -6.83
N TYR A 78 -12.26 -4.29 -8.07
CA TYR A 78 -11.25 -3.47 -8.74
C TYR A 78 -10.96 -2.16 -7.97
N LEU A 79 -12.01 -1.42 -7.59
CA LEU A 79 -11.86 -0.19 -6.81
C LEU A 79 -11.22 -0.44 -5.45
N THR A 80 -11.56 -1.54 -4.77
CA THR A 80 -10.96 -1.92 -3.49
C THR A 80 -9.45 -2.07 -3.64
N GLY A 81 -8.98 -2.82 -4.64
CA GLY A 81 -7.55 -2.97 -4.93
C GLY A 81 -6.89 -1.62 -5.25
N LEU A 82 -7.51 -0.83 -6.14
CA LEU A 82 -7.00 0.48 -6.56
C LEU A 82 -6.85 1.46 -5.38
N PHE A 83 -7.84 1.51 -4.48
CA PHE A 83 -7.78 2.37 -3.31
C PHE A 83 -6.77 1.87 -2.27
N VAL A 84 -6.62 0.54 -2.08
CA VAL A 84 -5.56 -0.03 -1.26
C VAL A 84 -4.19 0.38 -1.81
N ALA A 85 -3.98 0.30 -3.12
CA ALA A 85 -2.75 0.74 -3.78
C ALA A 85 -2.47 2.22 -3.53
N LYS A 86 -3.47 3.07 -3.78
CA LYS A 86 -3.35 4.52 -3.61
C LYS A 86 -2.98 4.86 -2.17
N VAL A 87 -3.68 4.30 -1.19
CA VAL A 87 -3.39 4.56 0.23
C VAL A 87 -2.01 4.05 0.62
N SER A 88 -1.65 2.82 0.24
CA SER A 88 -0.36 2.25 0.62
C SER A 88 0.82 3.01 0.01
N PHE A 89 0.78 3.33 -1.29
CA PHE A 89 1.86 4.03 -1.97
C PHE A 89 1.98 5.49 -1.53
N VAL A 90 0.87 6.22 -1.32
CA VAL A 90 0.93 7.61 -0.85
C VAL A 90 1.52 7.68 0.55
N LEU A 91 1.09 6.81 1.46
CA LEU A 91 1.63 6.77 2.83
C LEU A 91 3.10 6.34 2.85
N PHE A 92 3.47 5.36 2.03
CA PHE A 92 4.86 4.94 1.90
C PHE A 92 5.74 6.04 1.31
N ALA A 93 5.30 6.72 0.25
CA ALA A 93 6.03 7.83 -0.35
C ALA A 93 6.24 8.98 0.65
N LEU A 94 5.22 9.31 1.45
CA LEU A 94 5.33 10.33 2.50
C LEU A 94 6.38 9.93 3.55
N LEU A 95 6.34 8.68 4.02
CA LEU A 95 7.32 8.17 4.98
C LEU A 95 8.74 8.18 4.39
N MET A 96 8.88 7.72 3.15
CA MET A 96 10.15 7.73 2.43
C MET A 96 10.69 9.14 2.24
N TYR A 97 9.84 10.11 1.90
CA TYR A 97 10.26 11.51 1.80
C TYR A 97 10.83 12.03 3.12
N ILE A 98 10.17 11.75 4.25
CA ILE A 98 10.66 12.12 5.58
C ILE A 98 12.00 11.41 5.86
N TYR A 99 12.07 10.09 5.64
CA TYR A 99 13.28 9.31 5.85
C TYR A 99 14.47 9.86 5.04
N LEU A 100 14.30 10.07 3.75
CA LEU A 100 15.35 10.56 2.85
C LEU A 100 15.80 11.97 3.21
N LYS A 101 14.85 12.85 3.56
CA LYS A 101 15.17 14.24 3.88
C LYS A 101 15.99 14.37 5.17
N PHE A 102 15.68 13.57 6.19
CA PHE A 102 16.26 13.74 7.53
C PHE A 102 17.38 12.74 7.85
N LEU A 103 17.35 11.52 7.30
CA LEU A 103 18.31 10.47 7.62
C LEU A 103 19.31 10.20 6.49
N ASP A 104 18.90 10.35 5.23
CA ASP A 104 19.72 9.90 4.08
C ASP A 104 19.55 10.78 2.83
N ARG A 105 20.15 11.98 2.90
CA ARG A 105 20.09 12.95 1.80
C ARG A 105 20.86 12.51 0.56
N GLU A 106 21.91 11.72 0.70
CA GLU A 106 22.68 11.22 -0.45
C GLU A 106 21.84 10.24 -1.28
N PHE A 107 21.11 9.33 -0.62
CA PHE A 107 20.21 8.41 -1.32
C PHE A 107 19.04 9.14 -2.01
N LEU A 108 18.59 10.29 -1.50
CA LEU A 108 17.59 11.11 -2.19
C LEU A 108 18.05 11.52 -3.59
N PHE A 109 19.29 11.99 -3.73
CA PHE A 109 19.84 12.39 -5.03
C PHE A 109 19.98 11.18 -5.97
N TYR A 110 20.41 10.03 -5.45
CA TYR A 110 20.47 8.79 -6.21
C TYR A 110 19.10 8.40 -6.76
N VAL A 111 18.05 8.45 -5.94
CA VAL A 111 16.69 8.13 -6.37
C VAL A 111 16.21 9.13 -7.43
N ILE A 112 16.51 10.41 -7.33
CA ILE A 112 16.09 11.41 -8.34
C ILE A 112 16.77 11.17 -9.69
N GLU A 113 18.03 10.74 -9.69
CA GLU A 113 18.80 10.54 -10.92
C GLU A 113 18.46 9.22 -11.63
N TYR A 114 18.15 8.16 -10.88
CA TYR A 114 18.04 6.79 -11.40
C TYR A 114 16.64 6.14 -11.24
N ALA A 115 15.63 6.87 -10.73
CA ALA A 115 14.26 6.36 -10.64
C ALA A 115 13.40 6.76 -11.85
#